data_AF-A0AAV9T5T1-F1
#
_entry.id   AF-A0AAV9T5T1-F1
#
_cell.length_a   1.000
_cell.length_b   1.000
_cell.length_c   1.000
_cell.angle_alpha   90.00
_cell.angle_beta   90.00
_cell.angle_gamma   90.00
#
_symmetry.space_group_name_H-M   'P 1'
#
loop_
_entity.id
_entity.type
_entity.pdbx_description
1 polymer ?
#
loop_
_entity_poly.entity_id
_entity_poly.type
_entity_poly.pdbx_seq_one_letter_code
_entity_poly.pdbx_strand_id
1 'polypeptide(L)'
;MLVRVHSLSLLAAIAASGGLAAAVPLESSSAFTTRDLPRPRFGSVPYGVSITHCTVNGKVALTFDDGPGEYTEKVLDTLEKNGNIKATFYLVGTNGNNGVANPTYTPLLKRMLGAGHQLASHSWSHKDFNTISRDEQVEELVKNEEIFAKVLGIVPTYFRPPYTHCDGQCISTLNDLSYHVTDYNLDTKDWVDGGANSKEAYSSAINSANPASSSFIALSHDIQSFTVNGFVQYMIDVAKEKGFEFSTVGECLGDPASNWYRDPKSGEPSGGKEEPKPTTTSKSVAPTTTTSASTSTTSPAETKTTASSTTESETAKPSVTDKSASETDEPETETDGPTSTAVSPPTASRTVDGGANIGIPVTPTGTTGAPRPTSTNTVVEVNAAGRAVLSAGGALAGALAWAMMI
;
A
#
# COMPACT_ATOMS: atom_id res chain seq x y z
N MET A 1 -67.69 0.21 -79.28
CA MET A 1 -67.13 1.58 -79.33
C MET A 1 -65.75 1.52 -78.70
N LEU A 2 -64.73 1.94 -79.46
CA LEU A 2 -63.28 1.96 -79.14
C LEU A 2 -63.01 2.60 -77.74
N VAL A 3 -61.91 2.34 -77.02
CA VAL A 3 -60.51 2.74 -77.33
C VAL A 3 -59.52 2.04 -76.37
N ARG A 4 -58.36 1.63 -76.92
CA ARG A 4 -57.09 1.25 -76.23
C ARG A 4 -56.36 2.47 -75.65
N VAL A 5 -55.66 2.33 -74.51
CA VAL A 5 -54.43 3.10 -74.20
C VAL A 5 -53.54 2.22 -73.31
N HIS A 6 -52.49 1.56 -73.83
CA HIS A 6 -51.07 1.96 -73.95
C HIS A 6 -50.33 2.38 -72.66
N SER A 7 -49.32 1.56 -72.33
CA SER A 7 -48.21 1.78 -71.40
C SER A 7 -47.32 2.97 -71.79
N LEU A 8 -46.66 3.63 -70.82
CA LEU A 8 -45.19 3.72 -70.68
C LEU A 8 -44.75 4.57 -69.47
N SER A 9 -43.49 4.35 -69.07
CA SER A 9 -42.76 4.63 -67.82
C SER A 9 -42.24 6.06 -67.55
N LEU A 10 -41.67 6.20 -66.32
CA LEU A 10 -40.57 7.08 -65.86
C LEU A 10 -40.95 8.57 -65.64
N LEU A 11 -40.51 9.29 -64.60
CA LEU A 11 -39.22 9.38 -63.90
C LEU A 11 -39.42 10.12 -62.54
N ALA A 12 -38.50 9.92 -61.60
CA ALA A 12 -38.50 10.43 -60.23
C ALA A 12 -38.16 11.93 -60.06
N ALA A 13 -38.64 12.53 -58.96
CA ALA A 13 -37.96 13.60 -58.21
C ALA A 13 -38.55 13.68 -56.78
N ILE A 14 -37.78 13.29 -55.75
CA ILE A 14 -38.15 13.47 -54.33
C ILE A 14 -37.62 14.84 -53.90
N ALA A 15 -38.54 15.77 -53.60
CA ALA A 15 -38.24 17.07 -53.02
C ALA A 15 -38.15 16.96 -51.50
N ALA A 16 -37.01 17.38 -50.94
CA ALA A 16 -36.76 17.52 -49.53
C ALA A 16 -37.61 18.67 -48.93
N SER A 17 -38.34 18.40 -47.86
CA SER A 17 -38.95 19.42 -47.01
C SER A 17 -38.18 19.48 -45.69
N GLY A 18 -37.60 20.64 -45.42
CA GLY A 18 -36.86 20.92 -44.20
C GLY A 18 -37.80 21.12 -43.01
N GLY A 19 -37.59 20.31 -41.97
CA GLY A 19 -38.03 20.62 -40.61
C GLY A 19 -36.83 21.14 -39.82
N LEU A 20 -36.93 22.36 -39.28
CA LEU A 20 -36.04 22.84 -38.23
C LEU A 20 -36.23 21.96 -37.00
N ALA A 21 -35.38 20.95 -36.83
CA ALA A 21 -35.17 20.33 -35.53
C ALA A 21 -34.34 21.32 -34.69
N ALA A 22 -34.94 21.86 -33.63
CA ALA A 22 -34.18 22.53 -32.60
C ALA A 22 -33.13 21.53 -32.08
N ALA A 23 -31.86 21.83 -32.32
CA ALA A 23 -30.77 21.06 -31.76
C ALA A 23 -30.85 21.19 -30.25
N VAL A 24 -31.31 20.12 -29.59
CA VAL A 24 -31.12 19.94 -28.15
C VAL A 24 -29.59 19.97 -27.95
N PRO A 25 -29.05 20.87 -27.13
CA PRO A 25 -27.63 20.81 -26.79
C PRO A 25 -27.39 19.43 -26.20
N LEU A 26 -26.59 18.61 -26.88
CA LEU A 26 -25.99 17.45 -26.24
C LEU A 26 -25.19 18.03 -25.08
N GLU A 27 -25.72 17.94 -23.86
CA GLU A 27 -24.94 18.10 -22.66
C GLU A 27 -23.80 17.10 -22.78
N SER A 28 -22.62 17.59 -23.15
CA SER A 28 -21.38 16.87 -23.02
C SER A 28 -21.34 16.44 -21.55
N SER A 29 -21.51 15.15 -21.29
CA SER A 29 -21.22 14.62 -19.97
C SER A 29 -19.75 14.92 -19.75
N SER A 30 -19.45 16.01 -19.03
CA SER A 30 -18.10 16.31 -18.62
C SER A 30 -17.56 15.05 -17.97
N ALA A 31 -16.49 14.49 -18.52
CA ALA A 31 -15.87 13.30 -17.95
C ALA A 31 -15.66 13.54 -16.44
N PHE A 32 -16.08 12.58 -15.62
CA PHE A 32 -15.89 12.66 -14.18
C PHE A 32 -14.41 12.96 -13.90
N THR A 33 -14.14 14.02 -13.15
CA THR A 33 -12.77 14.38 -12.74
C THR A 33 -12.73 14.76 -11.28
N THR A 34 -11.63 14.40 -10.62
CA THR A 34 -11.36 14.76 -9.22
C THR A 34 -10.45 15.98 -9.09
N ARG A 35 -10.09 16.63 -10.21
CA ARG A 35 -9.24 17.82 -10.22
C ARG A 35 -9.78 18.95 -9.34
N ASP A 36 -11.09 19.16 -9.40
CA ASP A 36 -11.81 20.19 -8.64
C ASP A 36 -12.59 19.62 -7.44
N LEU A 37 -12.32 18.37 -7.05
CA LEU A 37 -12.97 17.73 -5.88
C LEU A 37 -12.67 18.56 -4.62
N PRO A 38 -13.65 18.87 -3.74
CA PRO A 38 -13.36 19.48 -2.45
C PRO A 38 -12.39 18.61 -1.62
N ARG A 39 -11.45 19.24 -0.91
CA ARG A 39 -10.41 18.51 -0.15
C ARG A 39 -10.36 18.97 1.31
N PRO A 40 -11.45 18.84 2.08
CA PRO A 40 -11.41 19.14 3.51
C PRO A 40 -10.36 18.25 4.18
N ARG A 41 -9.59 18.83 5.11
CA ARG A 41 -8.65 18.07 5.94
C ARG A 41 -9.38 17.54 7.16
N PHE A 42 -9.16 16.29 7.49
CA PHE A 42 -9.81 15.61 8.61
C PHE A 42 -8.85 14.61 9.25
N GLY A 43 -9.16 14.17 10.47
CA GLY A 43 -8.25 13.37 11.27
C GLY A 43 -7.07 14.17 11.83
N SER A 44 -6.17 13.48 12.50
CA SER A 44 -4.99 14.09 13.17
C SER A 44 -3.68 13.79 12.45
N VAL A 45 -3.68 12.89 11.48
CA VAL A 45 -2.50 12.57 10.67
C VAL A 45 -2.17 13.78 9.78
N PRO A 46 -0.90 14.22 9.76
CA PRO A 46 -0.53 15.42 9.01
C PRO A 46 -0.61 15.19 7.49
N TYR A 47 -0.83 16.28 6.76
CA TYR A 47 -0.85 16.31 5.29
C TYR A 47 0.43 16.96 4.77
N GLY A 48 0.94 16.50 3.63
CA GLY A 48 2.10 17.14 2.99
C GLY A 48 3.38 17.11 3.82
N VAL A 49 3.59 16.05 4.60
CA VAL A 49 4.85 15.77 5.31
C VAL A 49 5.16 14.29 5.17
N SER A 50 6.45 13.94 5.05
CA SER A 50 6.86 12.53 4.96
C SER A 50 6.69 11.84 6.31
N ILE A 51 5.85 10.82 6.35
CA ILE A 51 5.55 9.97 7.51
C ILE A 51 6.27 8.63 7.32
N THR A 52 7.30 8.38 8.11
CA THR A 52 8.17 7.19 7.96
C THR A 52 7.90 6.09 8.99
N HIS A 53 7.20 6.39 10.09
CA HIS A 53 6.99 5.47 11.19
C HIS A 53 5.57 5.60 11.75
N CYS A 54 5.12 4.54 12.41
CA CYS A 54 3.85 4.50 13.14
C CYS A 54 3.89 5.45 14.33
N THR A 55 2.74 5.96 14.77
CA THR A 55 2.61 6.66 16.07
C THR A 55 2.31 5.67 17.20
N VAL A 56 1.83 4.47 16.86
CA VAL A 56 1.53 3.39 17.80
C VAL A 56 2.69 2.39 17.82
N ASN A 57 3.36 2.27 18.96
CA ASN A 57 4.42 1.27 19.19
C ASN A 57 3.87 -0.16 19.12
N GLY A 58 4.76 -1.12 18.85
CA GLY A 58 4.43 -2.54 18.78
C GLY A 58 3.72 -2.94 17.50
N LYS A 59 3.60 -2.02 16.53
CA LYS A 59 2.97 -2.25 15.23
C LYS A 59 3.98 -2.44 14.12
N VAL A 60 3.70 -3.39 13.22
CA VAL A 60 4.32 -3.53 11.90
C VAL A 60 3.22 -3.37 10.86
N ALA A 61 3.26 -2.28 10.10
CA ALA A 61 2.44 -2.09 8.92
C ALA A 61 3.16 -2.70 7.71
N LEU A 62 2.70 -3.87 7.26
CA LEU A 62 3.16 -4.45 6.00
C LEU A 62 2.57 -3.64 4.85
N THR A 63 3.43 -3.17 3.95
CA THR A 63 3.02 -2.37 2.79
C THR A 63 3.54 -2.96 1.50
N PHE A 64 2.71 -2.88 0.46
CA PHE A 64 3.00 -3.44 -0.87
C PHE A 64 2.75 -2.39 -1.95
N ASP A 65 3.78 -2.08 -2.73
CA ASP A 65 3.73 -1.07 -3.80
C ASP A 65 3.61 -1.72 -5.19
N ASP A 66 3.24 -0.91 -6.19
CA ASP A 66 3.17 -1.20 -7.64
C ASP A 66 2.02 -2.09 -8.13
N GLY A 67 1.26 -2.68 -7.21
CA GLY A 67 0.12 -3.52 -7.52
C GLY A 67 -1.14 -2.78 -7.99
N PRO A 68 -2.25 -3.53 -8.23
CA PRO A 68 -2.30 -5.00 -8.21
C PRO A 68 -1.60 -5.59 -9.44
N GLY A 69 -1.03 -6.79 -9.27
CA GLY A 69 -0.42 -7.60 -10.32
C GLY A 69 -0.81 -9.07 -10.22
N GLU A 70 -0.13 -9.92 -11.01
CA GLU A 70 -0.45 -11.35 -11.11
C GLU A 70 -0.31 -12.13 -9.78
N TYR A 71 0.53 -11.65 -8.86
CA TYR A 71 0.82 -12.35 -7.60
C TYR A 71 0.04 -11.83 -6.40
N THR A 72 -0.60 -10.68 -6.52
CA THR A 72 -1.27 -9.96 -5.44
C THR A 72 -2.31 -10.84 -4.71
N GLU A 73 -3.03 -11.70 -5.42
CA GLU A 73 -4.00 -12.63 -4.81
C GLU A 73 -3.36 -13.57 -3.77
N LYS A 74 -2.14 -14.05 -4.04
CA LYS A 74 -1.39 -14.93 -3.13
C LYS A 74 -0.96 -14.22 -1.85
N VAL A 75 -0.68 -12.91 -1.92
CA VAL A 75 -0.43 -12.09 -0.73
C VAL A 75 -1.68 -12.07 0.15
N LEU A 76 -2.86 -11.79 -0.43
CA LEU A 76 -4.12 -11.78 0.33
C LEU A 76 -4.41 -13.13 0.98
N ASP A 77 -4.24 -14.22 0.24
CA ASP A 77 -4.43 -15.57 0.79
C ASP A 77 -3.50 -15.85 1.97
N THR A 78 -2.26 -15.37 1.92
CA THR A 78 -1.28 -15.54 3.00
C THR A 78 -1.68 -14.72 4.22
N LEU A 79 -2.09 -13.46 4.03
CA LEU A 79 -2.55 -12.59 5.12
C LEU A 79 -3.82 -13.14 5.80
N GLU A 80 -4.78 -13.65 5.01
CA GLU A 80 -6.01 -14.28 5.49
C GLU A 80 -5.73 -15.52 6.34
N LYS A 81 -4.93 -16.46 5.82
CA LYS A 81 -4.53 -17.70 6.53
C LYS A 81 -3.82 -17.43 7.86
N ASN A 82 -3.17 -16.29 8.01
CA ASN A 82 -2.40 -15.94 9.19
C ASN A 82 -3.19 -15.15 10.25
N GLY A 83 -4.52 -15.28 10.24
CA GLY A 83 -5.41 -14.64 11.21
C GLY A 83 -6.04 -13.34 10.69
N ASN A 84 -6.29 -13.26 9.38
CA ASN A 84 -6.88 -12.08 8.74
C ASN A 84 -6.07 -10.80 8.93
N ILE A 85 -4.74 -10.91 8.85
CA ILE A 85 -3.82 -9.78 8.98
C ILE A 85 -4.18 -8.70 7.96
N LYS A 86 -4.23 -7.44 8.40
CA LYS A 86 -4.44 -6.28 7.52
C LYS A 86 -3.10 -5.71 7.09
N ALA A 87 -3.09 -5.15 5.89
CA ALA A 87 -1.92 -4.58 5.23
C ALA A 87 -2.35 -3.36 4.41
N THR A 88 -1.39 -2.60 3.92
CA THR A 88 -1.64 -1.43 3.04
C THR A 88 -1.07 -1.68 1.66
N PHE A 89 -1.85 -1.45 0.62
CA PHE A 89 -1.42 -1.60 -0.77
C PHE A 89 -1.38 -0.23 -1.43
N TYR A 90 -0.21 0.22 -1.87
CA TYR A 90 -0.05 1.46 -2.64
C TYR A 90 -0.16 1.11 -4.12
N LEU A 91 -1.31 1.44 -4.71
CA LEU A 91 -1.68 0.97 -6.03
C LEU A 91 -1.42 2.03 -7.10
N VAL A 92 -0.81 1.59 -8.19
CA VAL A 92 -0.65 2.39 -9.39
C VAL A 92 -1.91 2.36 -10.24
N GLY A 93 -2.13 3.40 -11.03
CA GLY A 93 -3.21 3.39 -12.03
C GLY A 93 -2.93 2.37 -13.14
N THR A 94 -1.73 2.43 -13.71
CA THR A 94 -1.21 1.54 -14.73
C THR A 94 0.32 1.51 -14.70
N ASN A 95 0.91 0.32 -14.63
CA ASN A 95 2.35 0.10 -14.80
C ASN A 95 2.54 -1.22 -15.56
N GLY A 96 2.71 -1.13 -16.89
CA GLY A 96 2.60 -2.29 -17.76
C GLY A 96 1.19 -2.92 -17.68
N ASN A 97 1.12 -4.21 -17.34
CA ASN A 97 -0.15 -4.92 -17.15
C ASN A 97 -0.72 -4.78 -15.73
N ASN A 98 0.03 -4.18 -14.81
CA ASN A 98 -0.39 -4.00 -13.41
C ASN A 98 -1.17 -2.70 -13.24
N GLY A 99 -1.94 -2.62 -12.16
CA GLY A 99 -2.62 -1.39 -11.74
C GLY A 99 -4.14 -1.46 -11.77
N VAL A 100 -4.76 -0.45 -11.15
CA VAL A 100 -6.21 -0.34 -10.92
C VAL A 100 -7.00 -0.26 -12.24
N ALA A 101 -6.38 0.26 -13.30
CA ALA A 101 -7.01 0.39 -14.61
C ALA A 101 -7.20 -0.95 -15.35
N ASN A 102 -6.51 -2.01 -14.94
CA ASN A 102 -6.71 -3.34 -15.53
C ASN A 102 -7.99 -3.98 -14.96
N PRO A 103 -9.04 -4.20 -15.78
CA PRO A 103 -10.33 -4.70 -15.32
C PRO A 103 -10.25 -6.11 -14.71
N THR A 104 -9.23 -6.90 -15.07
CA THR A 104 -9.01 -8.26 -14.53
C THR A 104 -8.82 -8.23 -13.01
N TYR A 105 -8.24 -7.16 -12.47
CA TYR A 105 -8.00 -7.02 -11.04
C TYR A 105 -9.17 -6.39 -10.27
N THR A 106 -10.27 -6.01 -10.92
CA THR A 106 -11.44 -5.42 -10.24
C THR A 106 -12.00 -6.29 -9.11
N PRO A 107 -12.19 -7.62 -9.27
CA PRO A 107 -12.63 -8.48 -8.18
C PRO A 107 -11.62 -8.52 -7.02
N LEU A 108 -10.33 -8.54 -7.35
CA LEU A 108 -9.25 -8.57 -6.37
C LEU A 108 -9.20 -7.29 -5.53
N LEU A 109 -9.33 -6.13 -6.17
CA LEU A 109 -9.40 -4.83 -5.49
C LEU A 109 -10.59 -4.74 -4.53
N LYS A 110 -11.76 -5.24 -4.95
CA LYS A 110 -12.96 -5.31 -4.09
C LYS A 110 -12.76 -6.28 -2.92
N ARG A 111 -12.07 -7.41 -3.14
CA ARG A 111 -11.68 -8.34 -2.08
C ARG A 111 -10.75 -7.66 -1.07
N MET A 112 -9.75 -6.92 -1.51
CA MET A 112 -8.85 -6.17 -0.61
C MET A 112 -9.62 -5.22 0.30
N LEU A 113 -10.48 -4.38 -0.30
CA LEU A 113 -11.26 -3.39 0.44
C LEU A 113 -12.26 -4.06 1.40
N GLY A 114 -12.96 -5.10 0.94
CA GLY A 114 -13.92 -5.86 1.75
C GLY A 114 -13.27 -6.66 2.88
N ALA A 115 -12.03 -7.09 2.70
CA ALA A 115 -11.24 -7.75 3.74
C ALA A 115 -10.57 -6.75 4.71
N GLY A 116 -10.81 -5.45 4.57
CA GLY A 116 -10.31 -4.43 5.51
C GLY A 116 -8.83 -4.05 5.33
N HIS A 117 -8.23 -4.37 4.18
CA HIS A 117 -6.94 -3.79 3.82
C HIS A 117 -7.11 -2.30 3.48
N GLN A 118 -6.04 -1.54 3.67
CA GLN A 118 -6.00 -0.15 3.22
C GLN A 118 -5.47 -0.09 1.79
N LEU A 119 -6.17 0.60 0.89
CA LEU A 119 -5.73 0.82 -0.49
C LEU A 119 -5.34 2.29 -0.62
N ALA A 120 -4.07 2.56 -0.86
CA ALA A 120 -3.50 3.88 -0.99
C ALA A 120 -3.07 4.15 -2.43
N SER A 121 -2.83 5.42 -2.77
CA SER A 121 -2.42 5.83 -4.13
C SER A 121 -0.90 5.71 -4.29
N HIS A 122 -0.45 5.21 -5.44
CA HIS A 122 0.97 5.18 -5.85
C HIS A 122 1.19 5.84 -7.22
N SER A 123 0.41 6.89 -7.52
CA SER A 123 0.38 7.62 -8.79
C SER A 123 -0.25 6.84 -9.94
N TRP A 124 -0.52 7.52 -11.05
CA TRP A 124 -1.12 6.88 -12.23
C TRP A 124 -0.12 5.97 -12.94
N SER A 125 1.08 6.46 -13.25
CA SER A 125 2.06 5.78 -14.12
C SER A 125 3.45 5.58 -13.50
N HIS A 126 3.56 5.70 -12.18
CA HIS A 126 4.79 5.47 -11.42
C HIS A 126 5.95 6.41 -11.83
N LYS A 127 5.64 7.65 -12.20
CA LYS A 127 6.68 8.66 -12.50
C LYS A 127 7.34 9.15 -11.23
N ASP A 128 8.61 9.51 -11.32
CA ASP A 128 9.32 10.21 -10.26
C ASP A 128 8.81 11.66 -10.15
N PHE A 129 8.15 11.98 -9.03
CA PHE A 129 7.52 13.28 -8.81
C PHE A 129 8.53 14.43 -8.75
N ASN A 130 9.79 14.18 -8.42
CA ASN A 130 10.83 15.22 -8.41
C ASN A 130 11.37 15.54 -9.81
N THR A 131 11.06 14.73 -10.82
CA THR A 131 11.53 14.92 -12.20
C THR A 131 10.48 15.55 -13.13
N ILE A 132 9.23 15.62 -12.67
CA ILE A 132 8.09 16.11 -13.46
C ILE A 132 7.58 17.46 -12.94
N SER A 133 6.90 18.19 -13.81
CA SER A 133 6.28 19.47 -13.46
C SER A 133 5.13 19.31 -12.46
N ARG A 134 4.76 20.39 -11.77
CA ARG A 134 3.63 20.37 -10.83
C ARG A 134 2.32 19.96 -11.51
N ASP A 135 2.07 20.42 -12.73
CA ASP A 135 0.85 20.05 -13.46
C ASP A 135 0.81 18.55 -13.76
N GLU A 136 1.95 17.96 -14.11
CA GLU A 136 2.08 16.50 -14.28
C GLU A 136 1.90 15.76 -12.95
N GLN A 137 2.46 16.25 -11.83
CA GLN A 137 2.22 15.67 -10.50
C GLN A 137 0.72 15.63 -10.17
N VAL A 138 0.01 16.75 -10.41
CA VAL A 138 -1.44 16.83 -10.20
C VAL A 138 -2.18 15.86 -11.12
N GLU A 139 -1.78 15.76 -12.39
CA GLU A 139 -2.40 14.84 -13.35
C GLU A 139 -2.21 13.36 -12.96
N GLU A 140 -1.02 12.98 -12.51
CA GLU A 140 -0.73 11.62 -12.03
C GLU A 140 -1.59 11.25 -10.80
N LEU A 141 -1.85 12.20 -9.91
CA LEU A 141 -2.72 11.99 -8.76
C LEU A 141 -4.18 11.90 -9.18
N VAL A 142 -4.69 12.90 -9.91
CA VAL A 142 -6.09 12.99 -10.34
C VAL A 142 -6.51 11.78 -11.18
N LYS A 143 -5.69 11.34 -12.13
CA LYS A 143 -6.02 10.13 -12.92
C LYS A 143 -6.11 8.89 -12.05
N ASN A 144 -5.24 8.76 -11.04
CA ASN A 144 -5.32 7.62 -10.13
C ASN A 144 -6.57 7.70 -9.24
N GLU A 145 -6.90 8.88 -8.72
CA GLU A 145 -8.15 9.10 -7.97
C GLU A 145 -9.40 8.75 -8.80
N GLU A 146 -9.42 9.14 -10.08
CA GLU A 146 -10.53 8.89 -11.00
C GLU A 146 -10.76 7.39 -11.23
N ILE A 147 -9.70 6.60 -11.42
CA ILE A 147 -9.86 5.15 -11.59
C ILE A 147 -10.27 4.46 -10.28
N PHE A 148 -9.76 4.91 -9.13
CA PHE A 148 -10.20 4.45 -7.82
C PHE A 148 -11.70 4.74 -7.60
N ALA A 149 -12.14 5.96 -7.89
CA ALA A 149 -13.54 6.34 -7.77
C ALA A 149 -14.43 5.50 -8.69
N LYS A 150 -13.98 5.23 -9.92
CA LYS A 150 -14.71 4.42 -10.90
C LYS A 150 -14.84 2.95 -10.48
N VAL A 151 -13.77 2.35 -9.97
CA VAL A 151 -13.70 0.90 -9.68
C VAL A 151 -14.21 0.57 -8.28
N LEU A 152 -13.90 1.42 -7.30
CA LEU A 152 -14.11 1.18 -5.87
C LEU A 152 -15.06 2.18 -5.21
N GLY A 153 -15.40 3.29 -5.86
CA GLY A 153 -16.31 4.30 -5.30
C GLY A 153 -15.69 5.14 -4.20
N ILE A 154 -14.35 5.18 -4.11
CA ILE A 154 -13.57 5.89 -3.08
C ILE A 154 -12.42 6.64 -3.72
N VAL A 155 -11.90 7.67 -3.04
CA VAL A 155 -10.67 8.39 -3.42
C VAL A 155 -9.67 8.29 -2.27
N PRO A 156 -8.48 7.68 -2.43
CA PRO A 156 -7.50 7.54 -1.35
C PRO A 156 -7.00 8.87 -0.80
N THR A 157 -6.81 8.96 0.52
CA THR A 157 -6.14 10.12 1.19
C THR A 157 -4.67 9.87 1.48
N TYR A 158 -4.22 8.63 1.36
CA TYR A 158 -2.83 8.21 1.58
C TYR A 158 -2.12 8.03 0.24
N PHE A 159 -0.88 8.52 0.18
CA PHE A 159 -0.04 8.42 -1.00
C PHE A 159 1.41 8.15 -0.62
N ARG A 160 2.02 7.18 -1.31
CA ARG A 160 3.47 7.00 -1.29
C ARG A 160 4.03 7.50 -2.63
N PRO A 161 4.99 8.43 -2.65
CA PRO A 161 5.66 8.83 -3.88
C PRO A 161 6.46 7.66 -4.48
N PRO A 162 6.37 7.42 -5.80
CA PRO A 162 7.29 6.52 -6.50
C PRO A 162 8.76 6.81 -6.15
N TYR A 163 9.55 5.74 -6.00
CA TYR A 163 10.97 5.80 -5.59
C TYR A 163 11.22 6.45 -4.22
N THR A 164 10.17 6.74 -3.43
CA THR A 164 10.23 7.53 -2.19
C THR A 164 10.92 8.88 -2.36
N HIS A 165 10.86 9.41 -3.59
CA HIS A 165 11.53 10.64 -3.97
C HIS A 165 10.51 11.77 -4.06
N CYS A 166 10.48 12.61 -3.03
CA CYS A 166 9.54 13.71 -2.94
C CYS A 166 10.07 14.82 -2.01
N ASP A 167 10.49 15.93 -2.60
CA ASP A 167 10.88 17.13 -1.87
C ASP A 167 10.20 18.38 -2.45
N GLY A 168 10.46 19.54 -1.83
CA GLY A 168 10.11 20.86 -2.36
C GLY A 168 8.71 20.93 -3.01
N GLN A 169 8.69 20.97 -4.34
CA GLN A 169 7.47 21.04 -5.14
C GLN A 169 6.56 19.83 -4.95
N CYS A 170 7.10 18.61 -4.92
CA CYS A 170 6.32 17.39 -4.73
C CYS A 170 5.53 17.43 -3.42
N ILE A 171 6.21 17.74 -2.31
CA ILE A 171 5.57 17.85 -0.99
C ILE A 171 4.51 18.96 -0.98
N SER A 172 4.80 20.11 -1.59
CA SER A 172 3.82 21.21 -1.70
C SER A 172 2.59 20.78 -2.50
N THR A 173 2.75 20.06 -3.60
CA THR A 173 1.62 19.57 -4.42
C THR A 173 0.77 18.57 -3.65
N LEU A 174 1.39 17.62 -2.95
CA LEU A 174 0.68 16.65 -2.12
C LEU A 174 -0.05 17.31 -0.93
N ASN A 175 0.55 18.35 -0.34
CA ASN A 175 -0.11 19.18 0.68
C ASN A 175 -1.38 19.85 0.12
N ASP A 176 -1.29 20.45 -1.06
CA ASP A 176 -2.41 21.20 -1.66
C ASP A 176 -3.55 20.26 -2.07
N LEU A 177 -3.22 19.05 -2.52
CA LEU A 177 -4.18 17.98 -2.80
C LEU A 177 -4.59 17.17 -1.55
N SER A 178 -4.16 17.61 -0.37
CA SER A 178 -4.50 17.02 0.94
C SER A 178 -4.30 15.50 0.99
N TYR A 179 -3.08 15.09 0.66
CA TYR A 179 -2.57 13.73 0.85
C TYR A 179 -1.72 13.60 2.12
N HIS A 180 -1.91 12.50 2.84
CA HIS A 180 -0.94 11.98 3.80
C HIS A 180 0.20 11.34 3.01
N VAL A 181 1.42 11.85 3.17
CA VAL A 181 2.59 11.36 2.43
C VAL A 181 3.30 10.33 3.28
N THR A 182 3.24 9.07 2.86
CA THR A 182 3.74 7.93 3.64
C THR A 182 4.93 7.28 2.97
N ASP A 183 5.99 7.15 3.74
CA ASP A 183 7.25 6.53 3.39
C ASP A 183 7.39 5.23 4.20
N TYR A 184 8.61 4.81 4.53
CA TYR A 184 8.91 3.65 5.35
C TYR A 184 10.08 3.93 6.30
N ASN A 185 10.24 3.07 7.30
CA ASN A 185 11.44 2.99 8.15
C ASN A 185 12.06 1.59 8.14
N LEU A 186 11.52 0.67 7.34
CA LEU A 186 12.08 -0.65 7.06
C LEU A 186 11.92 -0.93 5.57
N ASP A 187 13.03 -0.96 4.84
CA ASP A 187 13.07 -1.34 3.43
C ASP A 187 13.54 -2.80 3.30
N THR A 188 12.72 -3.67 2.72
CA THR A 188 13.09 -5.08 2.54
C THR A 188 14.02 -5.32 1.36
N LYS A 189 14.19 -4.36 0.44
CA LYS A 189 15.00 -4.53 -0.78
C LYS A 189 14.58 -5.76 -1.60
N ASP A 190 13.30 -6.09 -1.63
CA ASP A 190 12.75 -7.29 -2.27
C ASP A 190 12.83 -7.29 -3.79
N TRP A 191 12.97 -6.09 -4.38
CA TRP A 191 13.22 -5.89 -5.80
C TRP A 191 14.70 -6.05 -6.19
N VAL A 192 15.64 -6.02 -5.23
CA VAL A 192 17.09 -6.08 -5.50
C VAL A 192 17.54 -7.53 -5.63
N ASP A 193 18.22 -7.86 -6.73
CA ASP A 193 18.84 -9.18 -6.95
C ASP A 193 17.89 -10.36 -6.65
N GLY A 194 16.61 -10.22 -7.00
CA GLY A 194 15.58 -11.24 -6.75
C GLY A 194 15.26 -11.46 -5.27
N GLY A 195 15.51 -10.47 -4.41
CA GLY A 195 15.22 -10.51 -2.98
C GLY A 195 16.25 -11.27 -2.14
N ALA A 196 17.45 -11.50 -2.67
CA ALA A 196 18.50 -12.31 -2.04
C ALA A 196 18.79 -11.92 -0.58
N ASN A 197 18.73 -10.63 -0.27
CA ASN A 197 19.05 -10.08 1.06
C ASN A 197 17.81 -9.70 1.88
N SER A 198 16.59 -9.91 1.38
CA SER A 198 15.39 -9.32 1.98
C SER A 198 14.99 -9.94 3.32
N LYS A 199 15.20 -11.26 3.46
CA LYS A 199 14.98 -11.95 4.75
C LYS A 199 15.93 -11.41 5.82
N GLU A 200 17.20 -11.21 5.48
CA GLU A 200 18.19 -10.66 6.39
C GLU A 200 17.86 -9.20 6.74
N ALA A 201 17.59 -8.36 5.74
CA ALA A 201 17.22 -6.95 5.96
C ALA A 201 16.01 -6.80 6.90
N TYR A 202 14.94 -7.58 6.66
CA TYR A 202 13.75 -7.54 7.49
C TYR A 202 14.00 -8.08 8.90
N SER A 203 14.60 -9.28 9.03
CA SER A 203 14.78 -9.90 10.34
C SER A 203 15.79 -9.18 11.21
N SER A 204 16.87 -8.63 10.66
CA SER A 204 17.82 -7.80 11.41
C SER A 204 17.13 -6.55 12.00
N ALA A 205 16.25 -5.89 11.24
CA ALA A 205 15.49 -4.73 11.73
C ALA A 205 14.50 -5.12 12.84
N ILE A 206 13.71 -6.19 12.65
CA ILE A 206 12.72 -6.63 13.64
C ILE A 206 13.39 -7.17 14.91
N ASN A 207 14.43 -8.00 14.78
CA ASN A 207 15.06 -8.67 15.92
C ASN A 207 15.86 -7.72 16.81
N SER A 208 16.42 -6.64 16.24
CA SER A 208 17.12 -5.60 17.01
C SER A 208 16.19 -4.62 17.72
N ALA A 209 14.91 -4.58 17.36
CA ALA A 209 13.93 -3.65 17.92
C ALA A 209 13.26 -4.16 19.20
N ASN A 210 12.58 -3.27 19.91
CA ASN A 210 11.76 -3.59 21.08
C ASN A 210 10.30 -3.18 20.80
N PRO A 211 9.33 -4.13 20.72
CA PRO A 211 7.93 -3.80 20.46
C PRO A 211 7.33 -2.76 21.41
N ALA A 212 7.84 -2.62 22.64
CA ALA A 212 7.34 -1.59 23.58
C ALA A 212 7.66 -0.15 23.15
N SER A 213 8.68 0.05 22.31
CA SER A 213 9.22 1.36 21.93
C SER A 213 9.50 1.53 20.44
N SER A 214 9.22 0.51 19.63
CA SER A 214 9.52 0.49 18.20
C SER A 214 8.27 0.15 17.42
N SER A 215 8.25 0.58 16.16
CA SER A 215 7.20 0.30 15.20
C SER A 215 7.73 0.44 13.80
N PHE A 216 7.11 -0.24 12.84
CA PHE A 216 7.59 -0.27 11.47
C PHE A 216 6.49 -0.01 10.46
N ILE A 217 6.82 0.78 9.44
CA ILE A 217 6.17 0.75 8.14
C ILE A 217 7.17 0.05 7.21
N ALA A 218 6.84 -1.17 6.79
CA ALA A 218 7.71 -2.04 6.01
C ALA A 218 7.37 -1.98 4.53
N LEU A 219 8.31 -1.56 3.69
CA LEU A 219 8.18 -1.52 2.23
C LEU A 219 8.49 -2.88 1.62
N SER A 220 7.58 -3.37 0.78
CA SER A 220 7.76 -4.48 -0.15
C SER A 220 6.92 -4.23 -1.42
N HIS A 221 6.98 -5.14 -2.40
CA HIS A 221 6.30 -5.03 -3.68
C HIS A 221 5.60 -6.36 -4.01
N ASP A 222 4.27 -6.36 -4.10
CA ASP A 222 3.48 -7.57 -4.37
C ASP A 222 3.50 -8.01 -5.84
N ILE A 223 4.23 -7.27 -6.69
CA ILE A 223 4.53 -7.64 -8.07
C ILE A 223 5.78 -8.53 -8.19
N GLN A 224 6.53 -8.74 -7.10
CA GLN A 224 7.74 -9.55 -7.10
C GLN A 224 7.43 -11.01 -6.75
N SER A 225 7.84 -11.93 -7.64
CA SER A 225 7.65 -13.37 -7.43
C SER A 225 8.29 -13.86 -6.12
N PHE A 226 9.49 -13.37 -5.78
CA PHE A 226 10.15 -13.68 -4.51
C PHE A 226 9.28 -13.29 -3.30
N THR A 227 8.73 -12.07 -3.32
CA THR A 227 7.93 -11.51 -2.21
C THR A 227 6.75 -12.41 -1.88
N VAL A 228 6.03 -12.86 -2.91
CA VAL A 228 4.84 -13.69 -2.74
C VAL A 228 5.15 -15.17 -2.48
N ASN A 229 6.34 -15.64 -2.86
CA ASN A 229 6.76 -17.04 -2.74
C ASN A 229 7.51 -17.28 -1.42
N GLY A 230 6.82 -16.97 -0.32
CA GLY A 230 7.23 -17.32 1.04
C GLY A 230 7.85 -16.17 1.84
N PHE A 231 8.23 -15.05 1.22
CA PHE A 231 8.76 -13.91 1.97
C PHE A 231 7.68 -13.21 2.81
N VAL A 232 6.44 -13.07 2.32
CA VAL A 232 5.32 -12.57 3.14
C VAL A 232 5.10 -13.42 4.40
N GLN A 233 5.09 -14.76 4.26
CA GLN A 233 4.97 -15.65 5.41
C GLN A 233 6.13 -15.46 6.40
N TYR A 234 7.36 -15.38 5.89
CA TYR A 234 8.54 -15.14 6.71
C TYR A 234 8.46 -13.82 7.49
N MET A 235 8.01 -12.74 6.85
CA MET A 235 7.81 -11.44 7.52
C MET A 235 6.81 -11.54 8.67
N ILE A 236 5.73 -12.30 8.46
CA ILE A 236 4.70 -12.54 9.47
C ILE A 236 5.27 -13.30 10.67
N ASP A 237 5.97 -14.40 10.41
CA ASP A 237 6.50 -15.28 11.46
C ASP A 237 7.51 -14.54 12.35
N VAL A 238 8.48 -13.84 11.74
CA VAL A 238 9.52 -13.09 12.46
C VAL A 238 8.93 -11.98 13.32
N ALA A 239 7.96 -11.21 12.81
CA ALA A 239 7.32 -10.16 13.59
C ALA A 239 6.46 -10.72 14.73
N LYS A 240 5.72 -11.81 14.52
CA LYS A 240 4.95 -12.48 15.59
C LYS A 240 5.85 -13.05 16.67
N GLU A 241 6.93 -13.72 16.29
CA GLU A 241 7.91 -14.30 17.22
C GLU A 241 8.51 -13.22 18.12
N LYS A 242 8.76 -12.03 17.56
CA LYS A 242 9.27 -10.89 18.30
C LYS A 242 8.22 -10.17 19.16
N GLY A 243 6.93 -10.45 18.95
CA GLY A 243 5.82 -9.85 19.69
C GLY A 243 5.27 -8.55 19.09
N PHE A 244 5.51 -8.30 17.80
CA PHE A 244 4.83 -7.23 17.07
C PHE A 244 3.44 -7.67 16.61
N GLU A 245 2.52 -6.71 16.55
CA GLU A 245 1.20 -6.87 15.95
C GLU A 245 1.14 -6.20 14.58
N PHE A 246 0.28 -6.70 13.70
CA PHE A 246 0.11 -6.10 12.37
C PHE A 246 -1.02 -5.08 12.36
N SER A 247 -0.90 -4.11 11.46
CA SER A 247 -1.93 -3.12 11.20
C SER A 247 -1.82 -2.58 9.77
N THR A 248 -2.85 -1.89 9.31
CA THR A 248 -2.73 -0.95 8.20
C THR A 248 -1.87 0.26 8.60
N VAL A 249 -1.49 1.09 7.63
CA VAL A 249 -0.77 2.34 7.90
C VAL A 249 -1.68 3.34 8.61
N GLY A 250 -2.94 3.43 8.22
CA GLY A 250 -3.91 4.27 8.93
C GLY A 250 -4.05 3.89 10.41
N GLU A 251 -4.23 2.60 10.71
CA GLU A 251 -4.28 2.11 12.09
C GLU A 251 -2.97 2.37 12.85
N CYS A 252 -1.81 2.19 12.22
CA CYS A 252 -0.52 2.41 12.87
C CYS A 252 -0.26 3.88 13.20
N LEU A 253 -0.93 4.79 12.49
CA LEU A 253 -0.90 6.24 12.71
C LEU A 253 -2.03 6.71 13.62
N GLY A 254 -2.91 5.82 14.08
CA GLY A 254 -4.06 6.16 14.93
C GLY A 254 -5.20 6.83 14.17
N ASP A 255 -5.27 6.65 12.84
CA ASP A 255 -6.29 7.22 11.98
C ASP A 255 -7.43 6.22 11.74
N PRO A 256 -8.68 6.53 12.14
CA PRO A 256 -9.79 5.62 11.94
C PRO A 256 -10.06 5.38 10.44
N ALA A 257 -10.53 4.19 10.10
CA ALA A 257 -10.78 3.78 8.71
C ALA A 257 -11.74 4.69 7.93
N SER A 258 -12.59 5.45 8.62
CA SER A 258 -13.45 6.48 8.02
C SER A 258 -12.67 7.58 7.30
N ASN A 259 -11.41 7.81 7.67
CA ASN A 259 -10.55 8.88 7.16
C ASN A 259 -9.58 8.43 6.05
N TRP A 260 -9.52 7.14 5.72
CA TRP A 260 -8.56 6.67 4.71
C TRP A 260 -8.95 7.06 3.28
N TYR A 261 -10.20 7.49 3.10
CA TYR A 261 -10.79 7.77 1.80
C TYR A 261 -11.71 8.97 1.84
N ARG A 262 -11.83 9.65 0.69
CA ARG A 262 -12.85 10.66 0.40
C ARG A 262 -13.97 10.06 -0.42
N ASP A 263 -15.18 10.55 -0.19
CA ASP A 263 -16.29 10.33 -1.10
C ASP A 263 -16.02 11.08 -2.43
N PRO A 264 -16.14 10.41 -3.59
CA PRO A 264 -15.75 10.98 -4.89
C PRO A 264 -16.65 12.13 -5.38
N LYS A 265 -17.72 12.47 -4.65
CA LYS A 265 -18.63 13.58 -5.00
C LYS A 265 -18.47 14.77 -4.07
N SER A 266 -18.41 14.52 -2.78
CA SER A 266 -18.39 15.55 -1.74
C SER A 266 -16.99 15.90 -1.26
N GLY A 267 -16.01 15.00 -1.39
CA GLY A 267 -14.65 15.19 -0.87
C GLY A 267 -14.52 14.97 0.65
N GLU A 268 -15.65 14.83 1.34
CA GLU A 268 -15.76 14.49 2.75
C GLU A 268 -15.27 13.06 3.01
N PRO A 269 -14.96 12.70 4.27
CA PRO A 269 -14.61 11.32 4.62
C PRO A 269 -15.63 10.34 4.05
N SER A 270 -15.18 9.35 3.28
CA SER A 270 -16.06 8.35 2.68
C SER A 270 -16.75 7.50 3.73
N GLY A 271 -16.25 7.54 4.98
CA GLY A 271 -16.87 6.93 6.15
C GLY A 271 -17.21 5.50 5.84
N GLY A 272 -16.20 4.61 5.86
CA GLY A 272 -16.39 3.19 5.59
C GLY A 272 -17.69 2.74 6.23
N LYS A 273 -18.68 2.37 5.40
CA LYS A 273 -20.01 2.00 5.88
C LYS A 273 -19.79 1.03 7.01
N GLU A 274 -20.01 1.48 8.24
CA GLU A 274 -20.05 0.60 9.38
C GLU A 274 -21.11 -0.44 9.00
N GLU A 275 -20.69 -1.68 8.84
CA GLU A 275 -21.62 -2.77 8.62
C GLU A 275 -22.66 -2.67 9.74
N PRO A 276 -23.97 -2.66 9.42
CA PRO A 276 -24.98 -2.54 10.46
C PRO A 276 -24.76 -3.69 11.42
N LYS A 277 -24.35 -3.37 12.65
CA LYS A 277 -24.31 -4.32 13.76
C LYS A 277 -25.57 -5.18 13.69
N PRO A 278 -25.47 -6.53 13.73
CA PRO A 278 -26.66 -7.36 13.67
C PRO A 278 -27.57 -6.90 14.80
N THR A 279 -28.70 -6.30 14.41
CA THR A 279 -29.72 -5.87 15.35
C THR A 279 -30.26 -7.15 15.95
N THR A 280 -29.72 -7.52 17.10
CA THR A 280 -30.26 -8.59 17.92
C THR A 280 -31.60 -8.06 18.42
N THR A 281 -32.66 -8.34 17.67
CA THR A 281 -34.02 -8.19 18.14
C THR A 281 -34.23 -9.20 19.26
N SER A 282 -33.73 -8.89 20.46
CA SER A 282 -34.16 -9.56 21.68
C SER A 282 -35.60 -9.16 21.91
N LYS A 283 -36.53 -10.02 21.48
CA LYS A 283 -37.90 -10.00 22.00
C LYS A 283 -37.81 -10.25 23.50
N SER A 284 -37.92 -9.17 24.26
CA SER A 284 -38.26 -9.18 25.68
C SER A 284 -39.59 -9.90 25.86
N VAL A 285 -39.58 -11.10 26.45
CA VAL A 285 -40.75 -11.68 27.09
C VAL A 285 -40.47 -11.68 28.59
N ALA A 286 -41.17 -10.80 29.30
CA ALA A 286 -41.17 -10.72 30.76
C ALA A 286 -41.92 -11.94 31.36
N PRO A 287 -41.62 -12.33 32.60
CA PRO A 287 -42.05 -13.59 33.18
C PRO A 287 -43.45 -13.49 33.81
N THR A 288 -44.29 -14.51 33.59
CA THR A 288 -45.52 -14.71 34.36
C THR A 288 -45.28 -15.82 35.37
N THR A 289 -45.35 -15.45 36.65
CA THR A 289 -45.36 -16.33 37.81
C THR A 289 -46.70 -17.08 37.92
N THR A 290 -46.64 -18.41 38.06
CA THR A 290 -47.72 -19.18 38.72
C THR A 290 -47.12 -20.32 39.54
N THR A 291 -47.74 -20.51 40.71
CA THR A 291 -47.30 -21.19 41.92
C THR A 291 -47.65 -22.69 41.96
N SER A 292 -46.76 -23.48 42.56
CA SER A 292 -46.91 -24.75 43.32
C SER A 292 -47.57 -25.99 42.70
N ALA A 293 -46.86 -27.13 42.76
CA ALA A 293 -47.15 -28.23 43.70
C ALA A 293 -46.01 -29.27 43.75
N SER A 294 -45.83 -29.83 44.95
CA SER A 294 -44.79 -30.73 45.44
C SER A 294 -45.03 -32.20 45.08
N THR A 295 -43.98 -33.01 44.82
CA THR A 295 -43.73 -34.24 45.59
C THR A 295 -42.32 -34.82 45.37
N SER A 296 -41.76 -35.29 46.48
CA SER A 296 -40.49 -35.97 46.74
C SER A 296 -40.34 -37.36 46.11
N THR A 297 -39.10 -37.82 45.88
CA THR A 297 -38.51 -39.03 46.54
C THR A 297 -37.03 -39.24 46.19
N THR A 298 -36.20 -39.19 47.23
CA THR A 298 -35.11 -40.12 47.64
C THR A 298 -33.98 -40.58 46.70
N SER A 299 -32.76 -40.29 47.14
CA SER A 299 -31.46 -40.95 46.86
C SER A 299 -31.38 -42.34 47.56
N PRO A 300 -30.37 -43.22 47.33
CA PRO A 300 -28.99 -42.96 47.76
C PRO A 300 -27.85 -43.52 46.88
N ALA A 301 -26.64 -43.08 47.23
CA ALA A 301 -25.33 -43.51 46.78
C ALA A 301 -24.80 -44.78 47.49
N GLU A 302 -23.81 -45.45 46.88
CA GLU A 302 -22.55 -46.02 47.43
C GLU A 302 -21.90 -46.89 46.33
N THR A 303 -20.68 -46.66 45.83
CA THR A 303 -19.32 -46.85 46.40
C THR A 303 -18.85 -48.31 46.45
N LYS A 304 -17.59 -48.51 46.01
CA LYS A 304 -16.55 -49.48 46.45
C LYS A 304 -16.23 -50.62 45.44
N THR A 305 -15.02 -51.12 45.17
CA THR A 305 -13.58 -50.75 45.16
C THR A 305 -12.83 -52.00 44.63
N THR A 306 -11.57 -51.84 44.15
CA THR A 306 -10.46 -52.84 44.15
C THR A 306 -10.53 -54.02 43.15
N ALA A 307 -9.45 -54.58 42.57
CA ALA A 307 -7.99 -54.48 42.71
C ALA A 307 -7.35 -54.96 41.37
N SER A 308 -6.21 -54.43 40.92
CA SER A 308 -4.83 -55.03 40.98
C SER A 308 -4.70 -56.41 40.31
N SER A 309 -3.74 -56.74 39.44
CA SER A 309 -2.28 -56.60 39.60
C SER A 309 -1.49 -56.95 38.30
N THR A 310 -0.35 -56.27 38.07
CA THR A 310 1.03 -56.72 37.67
C THR A 310 1.24 -58.09 36.97
N THR A 311 2.19 -58.35 36.05
CA THR A 311 3.61 -57.94 35.86
C THR A 311 4.19 -58.60 34.58
N GLU A 312 5.21 -58.00 33.94
CA GLU A 312 6.48 -58.53 33.30
C GLU A 312 6.52 -59.96 32.65
N SER A 313 7.34 -60.35 31.65
CA SER A 313 8.54 -59.84 30.94
C SER A 313 8.78 -60.66 29.64
N GLU A 314 9.57 -60.08 28.71
CA GLU A 314 10.64 -60.67 27.86
C GLU A 314 10.47 -61.74 26.73
N THR A 315 11.00 -61.34 25.55
CA THR A 315 11.77 -62.06 24.48
C THR A 315 11.24 -63.30 23.75
N ALA A 316 11.14 -63.22 22.40
CA ALA A 316 12.10 -63.82 21.43
C ALA A 316 11.54 -63.89 19.97
N LYS A 317 12.46 -63.74 19.01
CA LYS A 317 12.38 -63.71 17.52
C LYS A 317 12.14 -65.12 16.88
N PRO A 318 11.56 -65.29 15.65
CA PRO A 318 12.27 -65.35 14.33
C PRO A 318 11.57 -64.55 13.19
N SER A 319 12.28 -63.72 12.40
CA SER A 319 12.95 -63.97 11.10
C SER A 319 12.03 -64.29 9.91
N VAL A 320 11.92 -63.38 8.91
CA VAL A 320 11.99 -63.63 7.44
C VAL A 320 12.42 -62.33 6.70
N THR A 321 13.19 -62.51 5.62
CA THR A 321 13.79 -61.62 4.58
C THR A 321 12.75 -60.81 3.77
N ASP A 322 13.03 -59.75 2.98
CA ASP A 322 14.01 -59.60 1.88
C ASP A 322 14.04 -58.14 1.30
N LYS A 323 15.19 -57.75 0.71
CA LYS A 323 15.44 -56.80 -0.43
C LYS A 323 14.99 -55.32 -0.36
N SER A 324 15.69 -54.30 -0.89
CA SER A 324 16.89 -54.20 -1.72
C SER A 324 17.45 -52.75 -1.75
N ALA A 325 18.76 -52.64 -1.52
CA ALA A 325 19.79 -51.85 -2.22
C ALA A 325 19.61 -50.34 -2.58
N SER A 326 20.57 -49.58 -2.03
CA SER A 326 21.09 -48.26 -2.40
C SER A 326 22.25 -48.36 -3.41
N GLU A 327 22.50 -47.31 -4.18
CA GLU A 327 23.82 -47.00 -4.75
C GLU A 327 24.21 -45.55 -4.42
N THR A 328 25.47 -45.40 -4.05
CA THR A 328 26.22 -44.17 -3.78
C THR A 328 27.41 -44.17 -4.74
N ASP A 329 27.82 -43.01 -5.26
CA ASP A 329 29.22 -42.77 -5.63
C ASP A 329 29.53 -41.26 -5.74
N GLU A 330 30.62 -40.86 -5.11
CA GLU A 330 31.51 -39.72 -5.41
C GLU A 330 32.79 -40.32 -6.10
N PRO A 331 33.79 -39.59 -6.69
CA PRO A 331 34.35 -38.31 -6.18
C PRO A 331 35.16 -37.37 -7.16
N GLU A 332 35.79 -36.31 -6.57
CA GLU A 332 37.02 -35.50 -6.90
C GLU A 332 37.15 -34.62 -8.19
N THR A 333 37.24 -33.27 -8.10
CA THR A 333 38.38 -32.26 -8.07
C THR A 333 39.05 -31.83 -9.41
N GLU A 334 39.01 -30.53 -9.77
CA GLU A 334 40.14 -29.55 -9.88
C GLU A 334 39.86 -28.28 -10.78
N THR A 335 40.41 -27.16 -10.28
CA THR A 335 40.74 -25.78 -10.72
C THR A 335 40.62 -25.25 -12.18
N ASP A 336 40.13 -24.01 -12.36
CA ASP A 336 40.93 -22.79 -12.69
C ASP A 336 40.07 -21.50 -12.91
N GLY A 337 40.59 -20.33 -12.50
CA GLY A 337 40.02 -18.97 -12.73
C GLY A 337 40.53 -18.31 -14.04
N PRO A 338 40.10 -17.06 -14.42
CA PRO A 338 40.48 -15.84 -13.66
C PRO A 338 39.47 -14.64 -13.64
N THR A 339 39.51 -13.91 -12.52
CA THR A 339 39.63 -12.44 -12.26
C THR A 339 38.87 -11.33 -13.04
N SER A 340 37.93 -10.69 -12.31
CA SER A 340 37.72 -9.25 -12.00
C SER A 340 37.61 -8.14 -13.09
N THR A 341 36.52 -7.37 -13.04
CA THR A 341 36.50 -5.97 -12.53
C THR A 341 35.06 -5.45 -12.44
N ALA A 342 34.57 -5.20 -11.22
CA ALA A 342 33.30 -4.50 -10.97
C ALA A 342 33.57 -3.16 -10.27
N VAL A 343 33.02 -2.09 -10.84
CA VAL A 343 33.06 -0.72 -10.33
C VAL A 343 31.78 -0.47 -9.53
N SER A 344 31.92 -0.08 -8.26
CA SER A 344 30.82 0.30 -7.37
C SER A 344 30.43 1.77 -7.53
N PRO A 345 29.13 2.13 -7.41
CA PRO A 345 28.69 3.47 -7.05
C PRO A 345 28.34 3.60 -5.55
N PRO A 346 28.34 4.82 -4.98
CA PRO A 346 28.48 5.03 -3.54
C PRO A 346 27.16 4.93 -2.75
N THR A 347 27.23 4.24 -1.62
CA THR A 347 26.22 4.19 -0.55
C THR A 347 26.26 5.46 0.29
N ALA A 348 25.16 6.20 0.34
CA ALA A 348 24.95 7.26 1.34
C ALA A 348 24.21 6.67 2.55
N SER A 349 24.96 6.22 3.55
CA SER A 349 24.41 5.89 4.87
C SER A 349 24.23 7.18 5.67
N ARG A 350 23.00 7.48 6.07
CA ARG A 350 22.71 8.56 7.03
C ARG A 350 22.63 7.95 8.43
N THR A 351 23.62 8.27 9.25
CA THR A 351 23.66 7.94 10.68
C THR A 351 22.56 8.68 11.44
N VAL A 352 21.81 7.94 12.25
CA VAL A 352 20.92 8.47 13.28
C VAL A 352 21.77 8.61 14.54
N ASP A 353 21.95 9.83 15.03
CA ASP A 353 22.56 10.07 16.33
C ASP A 353 21.49 10.51 17.35
N GLY A 354 21.64 9.95 18.55
CA GLY A 354 20.72 10.04 19.66
C GLY A 354 20.75 11.38 20.38
N GLY A 355 19.76 11.57 21.25
CA GLY A 355 19.36 12.88 21.76
C GLY A 355 20.28 13.52 22.80
N ALA A 356 20.03 14.81 23.01
CA ALA A 356 20.34 15.50 24.25
C ALA A 356 19.26 16.55 24.55
N ASN A 357 18.57 16.33 25.65
CA ASN A 357 17.56 17.20 26.25
C ASN A 357 18.29 18.28 27.06
N ILE A 358 18.14 19.56 26.72
CA ILE A 358 18.59 20.67 27.56
C ILE A 358 17.48 21.73 27.58
N GLY A 359 16.77 21.82 28.70
CA GLY A 359 15.82 22.89 28.99
C GLY A 359 16.53 24.10 29.61
N ILE A 360 16.16 25.31 29.19
CA ILE A 360 16.42 26.59 29.88
C ILE A 360 15.21 27.52 29.62
N PRO A 361 14.79 28.37 30.60
CA PRO A 361 13.42 28.82 30.75
C PRO A 361 13.08 30.18 30.11
N VAL A 362 11.78 30.46 30.10
CA VAL A 362 11.09 31.66 29.62
C VAL A 362 11.32 32.87 30.53
N THR A 363 11.47 34.08 29.97
CA THR A 363 10.78 35.31 30.44
C THR A 363 10.73 36.38 29.35
N PRO A 364 9.69 37.26 29.32
CA PRO A 364 9.43 38.17 28.21
C PRO A 364 9.73 39.64 28.51
N THR A 365 10.15 40.41 27.51
CA THR A 365 10.05 41.89 27.48
C THR A 365 9.86 42.35 26.04
N GLY A 366 8.96 43.31 25.84
CA GLY A 366 8.44 43.68 24.52
C GLY A 366 8.97 44.96 23.88
N THR A 367 8.20 45.36 22.86
CA THR A 367 8.00 46.67 22.20
C THR A 367 8.89 47.11 21.01
N THR A 368 8.19 47.22 19.87
CA THR A 368 8.17 48.26 18.79
C THR A 368 9.29 48.39 17.75
N GLY A 369 8.89 48.40 16.46
CA GLY A 369 9.58 49.10 15.36
C GLY A 369 9.50 48.42 13.99
N ALA A 370 8.81 49.03 13.02
CA ALA A 370 8.59 48.55 11.64
C ALA A 370 9.73 48.97 10.65
N PRO A 371 9.68 48.76 9.30
CA PRO A 371 10.66 47.90 8.61
C PRO A 371 11.49 48.53 7.45
N ARG A 372 12.45 47.73 6.93
CA ARG A 372 13.02 47.63 5.54
C ARG A 372 14.27 48.50 5.21
N PRO A 373 15.17 48.20 4.23
CA PRO A 373 15.32 47.04 3.29
C PRO A 373 16.73 46.37 3.17
N THR A 374 16.73 45.20 2.50
CA THR A 374 17.73 44.60 1.57
C THR A 374 19.20 44.43 2.00
N SER A 375 19.63 43.16 2.11
CA SER A 375 20.95 42.75 1.59
C SER A 375 20.91 41.31 1.08
N THR A 376 21.25 41.14 -0.19
CA THR A 376 21.63 39.91 -0.86
C THR A 376 22.86 39.29 -0.18
N ASN A 377 22.78 38.05 0.29
CA ASN A 377 23.97 37.28 0.68
C ASN A 377 24.56 36.61 -0.57
N THR A 378 25.62 37.22 -1.10
CA THR A 378 26.55 36.56 -2.02
C THR A 378 27.60 35.85 -1.18
N VAL A 379 27.66 34.52 -1.24
CA VAL A 379 28.74 33.73 -0.65
C VAL A 379 29.95 33.81 -1.59
N VAL A 380 31.06 34.32 -1.10
CA VAL A 380 32.36 34.33 -1.80
C VAL A 380 33.21 33.22 -1.18
N GLU A 381 33.44 32.12 -1.90
CA GLU A 381 34.48 31.16 -1.54
C GLU A 381 35.83 31.63 -2.08
N VAL A 382 36.83 31.68 -1.20
CA VAL A 382 38.23 31.99 -1.50
C VAL A 382 39.03 30.69 -1.50
N ASN A 383 39.78 30.41 -2.56
CA ASN A 383 40.75 29.33 -2.56
C ASN A 383 42.09 29.78 -1.93
N ALA A 384 42.93 28.81 -1.56
CA ALA A 384 44.16 28.97 -0.77
C ALA A 384 45.30 29.78 -1.43
N ALA A 385 45.03 30.61 -2.43
CA ALA A 385 46.00 31.51 -3.05
C ALA A 385 45.49 32.95 -3.30
N GLY A 386 44.30 33.33 -2.79
CA GLY A 386 43.91 34.74 -2.66
C GLY A 386 43.76 35.55 -3.96
N ARG A 387 43.25 34.95 -5.05
CA ARG A 387 42.88 35.70 -6.28
C ARG A 387 41.49 35.33 -6.77
N ALA A 388 40.67 36.35 -7.07
CA ALA A 388 39.35 36.20 -7.68
C ALA A 388 39.49 35.97 -9.20
N VAL A 389 38.79 34.98 -9.74
CA VAL A 389 38.67 34.75 -11.19
C VAL A 389 37.18 34.66 -11.54
N LEU A 390 36.69 35.61 -12.35
CA LEU A 390 35.41 35.48 -13.05
C LEU A 390 35.65 34.62 -14.30
N SER A 391 34.81 33.60 -14.50
CA SER A 391 34.67 32.94 -15.79
C SER A 391 33.18 32.78 -16.09
N ALA A 392 32.71 33.52 -17.09
CA ALA A 392 31.46 33.29 -17.78
C ALA A 392 31.74 32.38 -18.97
N GLY A 393 30.95 31.32 -19.14
CA GLY A 393 31.02 30.45 -20.31
C GLY A 393 29.97 29.35 -20.24
N GLY A 394 28.86 29.56 -20.96
CA GLY A 394 27.89 28.50 -21.23
C GLY A 394 28.33 27.63 -22.41
N ALA A 395 27.77 26.42 -22.50
CA ALA A 395 27.32 25.80 -23.74
C ALA A 395 26.59 24.48 -23.45
N LEU A 396 25.52 24.28 -24.21
CA LEU A 396 24.79 23.04 -24.43
C LEU A 396 25.70 21.85 -24.77
N ALA A 397 25.36 20.65 -24.27
CA ALA A 397 25.28 19.40 -25.04
C ALA A 397 24.94 18.21 -24.12
N GLY A 398 24.05 17.32 -24.57
CA GLY A 398 24.05 15.92 -24.11
C GLY A 398 22.74 15.37 -23.53
N ALA A 399 21.66 15.36 -24.32
CA ALA A 399 20.59 14.38 -24.16
C ALA A 399 20.78 13.29 -25.22
N LEU A 400 20.84 12.02 -24.81
CA LEU A 400 20.39 10.79 -25.52
C LEU A 400 21.21 9.54 -25.08
N ALA A 401 20.52 8.39 -25.12
CA ALA A 401 20.89 7.01 -24.78
C ALA A 401 20.54 6.63 -23.32
N TRP A 402 19.68 5.64 -23.02
CA TRP A 402 19.35 4.42 -23.77
C TRP A 402 17.98 3.85 -23.33
N ALA A 403 17.15 3.51 -24.31
CA ALA A 403 15.98 2.65 -24.15
C ALA A 403 16.07 1.58 -25.24
N MET A 404 16.28 0.33 -24.84
CA MET A 404 15.94 -0.93 -25.52
C MET A 404 16.82 -2.05 -24.97
N MET A 405 16.25 -2.94 -24.16
CA MET A 405 16.34 -4.40 -24.35
C MET A 405 15.50 -5.10 -23.27
N ILE A 406 14.53 -5.89 -23.76
CA ILE A 406 13.62 -6.84 -23.09
C ILE A 406 12.33 -6.24 -22.54
#